data_AF-A0A2T4S4P8-F1
#
_entry.id   AF-A0A2T4S4P8-F1
#
_cell.length_a   1.000
_cell.length_b   1.000
_cell.length_c   1.000
_cell.angle_alpha   90.00
_cell.angle_beta   90.00
_cell.angle_gamma   90.00
#
_symmetry.space_group_name_H-M   'P 1'
#
loop_
_entity.id
_entity.type
_entity.pdbx_description
1 polymer ?
#
loop_
_entity_poly.entity_id
_entity_poly.type
_entity_poly.pdbx_seq_one_letter_code
_entity_poly.pdbx_strand_id
1 'polypeptide(L)'
;VKTFTSMLPALTHFLVSGYNEATDQFGFFLVEKETPGVSVAETWNVVGMRATESHDLVLEDVHIPQENFVEVAGGSKGPNGWILHIPSVYLGIAQAAADYAKDFAKTHQPNSIDYPIGHLPTVQQSIGEMESLLLSARAFLWSTART
;
A
#
# COMPACT_ATOMS: atom_id res chain seq x y z
N VAL A 1 -21.43 -5.59 0.15
CA VAL A 1 -20.10 -5.96 -0.41
C VAL A 1 -19.09 -4.88 -0.05
N LYS A 2 -17.92 -5.28 0.45
CA LYS A 2 -16.76 -4.41 0.72
C LYS A 2 -15.67 -4.73 -0.32
N THR A 3 -15.36 -3.75 -1.16
CA THR A 3 -14.39 -3.90 -2.26
C THR A 3 -12.96 -3.66 -1.80
N PHE A 4 -12.00 -4.34 -2.44
CA PHE A 4 -10.55 -4.19 -2.21
C PHE A 4 -10.11 -4.47 -0.76
N THR A 5 -10.50 -5.63 -0.23
CA THR A 5 -10.04 -6.06 1.08
C THR A 5 -8.67 -6.73 0.95
N SER A 6 -7.60 -5.99 1.23
CA SER A 6 -6.23 -6.49 1.05
C SER A 6 -5.90 -7.67 1.96
N MET A 7 -5.13 -8.63 1.43
CA MET A 7 -4.74 -9.89 2.07
C MET A 7 -5.91 -10.82 2.43
N LEU A 8 -7.06 -10.71 1.75
CA LEU A 8 -8.27 -11.45 2.09
C LEU A 8 -8.10 -12.97 2.27
N PRO A 9 -7.26 -13.68 1.49
CA PRO A 9 -7.06 -15.11 1.71
C PRO A 9 -6.44 -15.44 3.07
N ALA A 10 -5.59 -14.55 3.60
CA ALA A 10 -4.84 -14.75 4.84
C ALA A 10 -5.48 -14.12 6.09
N LEU A 11 -6.44 -13.21 5.92
CA LEU A 11 -7.14 -12.58 7.05
C LEU A 11 -8.04 -13.59 7.80
N THR A 12 -8.13 -13.43 9.11
CA THR A 12 -9.06 -14.15 10.00
C THR A 12 -10.19 -13.25 10.52
N HIS A 13 -9.96 -11.94 10.55
CA HIS A 13 -10.91 -10.94 11.00
C HIS A 13 -10.92 -9.75 10.04
N PHE A 14 -12.06 -9.08 9.98
CA PHE A 14 -12.28 -7.89 9.18
C PHE A 14 -12.78 -6.75 10.04
N LEU A 15 -12.25 -5.54 9.80
CA LEU A 15 -12.89 -4.31 10.26
C LEU A 15 -13.79 -3.79 9.15
N VAL A 16 -15.09 -3.92 9.35
CA VAL A 16 -16.12 -3.50 8.40
C VAL A 16 -16.72 -2.19 8.89
N SER A 17 -16.55 -1.11 8.12
CA SER A 17 -17.19 0.16 8.42
C SER A 17 -18.70 0.09 8.18
N GLY A 18 -19.51 0.57 9.11
CA GLY A 18 -20.97 0.57 8.98
C GLY A 18 -21.66 1.53 9.97
N TYR A 19 -22.96 1.69 9.79
CA TYR A 19 -23.81 2.45 10.70
C TYR A 19 -24.41 1.52 11.76
N ASN A 20 -24.36 1.94 13.02
CA ASN A 20 -25.02 1.30 14.14
C ASN A 20 -26.30 2.05 14.50
N GLU A 21 -27.45 1.49 14.14
CA GLU A 21 -28.77 2.08 14.40
C GLU A 21 -29.10 2.13 15.90
N ALA A 22 -28.60 1.19 16.71
CA ALA A 22 -28.89 1.14 18.15
C ALA A 22 -28.22 2.27 18.93
N THR A 23 -27.08 2.77 18.43
CA THR A 23 -26.32 3.86 19.07
C THR A 23 -26.33 5.16 18.26
N ASP A 24 -26.99 5.19 17.10
CA ASP A 24 -27.03 6.33 16.17
C ASP A 24 -25.63 6.81 15.75
N GLN A 25 -24.71 5.86 15.50
CA GLN A 25 -23.29 6.15 15.28
C GLN A 25 -22.73 5.37 14.09
N PHE A 26 -21.84 6.02 13.33
CA PHE A 26 -21.02 5.35 12.33
C PHE A 26 -19.71 4.86 12.95
N GLY A 27 -19.23 3.69 12.55
CA GLY A 27 -18.04 3.09 13.14
C GLY A 27 -17.56 1.83 12.42
N PHE A 28 -16.78 1.02 13.13
CA PHE A 28 -16.24 -0.23 12.63
C PHE A 28 -16.74 -1.42 13.45
N PHE A 29 -17.14 -2.46 12.73
CA PHE A 29 -17.54 -3.76 13.24
C PHE A 29 -16.40 -4.75 13.04
N LEU A 30 -16.07 -5.51 14.07
CA LEU A 30 -15.18 -6.66 13.99
C LEU A 30 -15.98 -7.87 13.50
N VAL A 31 -15.62 -8.41 12.34
CA VAL A 31 -16.29 -9.58 11.74
C VAL A 31 -15.28 -10.71 11.60
N GLU A 32 -15.59 -11.87 12.17
CA GLU A 32 -14.79 -13.09 11.99
C GLU A 32 -15.06 -13.68 10.61
N LYS A 33 -14.03 -14.23 9.96
CA LYS A 33 -14.13 -14.73 8.59
C LYS A 33 -15.11 -15.89 8.43
N GLU A 34 -15.25 -16.68 9.48
CA GLU A 34 -16.08 -17.87 9.54
C GLU A 34 -17.53 -17.56 9.95
N THR A 35 -17.88 -16.28 10.17
CA THR A 35 -19.24 -15.87 10.49
C THR A 35 -20.19 -16.23 9.35
N PRO A 36 -21.35 -16.88 9.62
CA PRO A 36 -22.34 -17.17 8.58
C PRO A 36 -22.72 -15.92 7.79
N GLY A 37 -22.81 -16.06 6.47
CA GLY A 37 -23.08 -14.95 5.54
C GLY A 37 -21.83 -14.22 5.03
N VAL A 38 -20.64 -14.52 5.57
CA VAL A 38 -19.36 -14.00 5.07
C VAL A 38 -18.85 -14.91 3.96
N SER A 39 -18.50 -14.32 2.80
CA SER A 39 -17.84 -15.04 1.72
C SER A 39 -16.86 -14.15 0.95
N VAL A 40 -15.98 -14.78 0.17
CA VAL A 40 -14.96 -14.11 -0.64
C VAL A 40 -15.35 -14.22 -2.11
N ALA A 41 -15.40 -13.08 -2.80
CA ALA A 41 -15.47 -13.04 -4.26
C ALA A 41 -14.07 -12.80 -4.83
N GLU A 42 -13.52 -13.78 -5.55
CA GLU A 42 -12.18 -13.71 -6.14
C GLU A 42 -12.15 -12.74 -7.34
N THR A 43 -12.00 -11.45 -7.05
CA THR A 43 -12.06 -10.37 -8.06
C THR A 43 -10.69 -9.84 -8.48
N TRP A 44 -9.60 -10.34 -7.91
CA TRP A 44 -8.30 -9.67 -7.99
C TRP A 44 -7.53 -10.04 -9.26
N ASN A 45 -7.65 -9.20 -10.28
CA ASN A 45 -6.86 -9.31 -11.52
C ASN A 45 -6.37 -7.93 -11.96
N VAL A 46 -5.17 -7.55 -11.48
CA VAL A 46 -4.61 -6.20 -11.63
C VAL A 46 -3.20 -6.23 -12.23
N VAL A 47 -2.75 -5.08 -12.74
CA VAL A 47 -1.44 -4.90 -13.39
C VAL A 47 -0.26 -4.82 -12.41
N GLY A 48 -0.51 -4.44 -11.16
CA GLY A 48 0.51 -4.27 -10.12
C GLY A 48 -0.07 -4.61 -8.74
N MET A 49 0.78 -4.74 -7.72
CA MET A 49 0.36 -5.17 -6.38
C MET A 49 -0.43 -6.50 -6.38
N ARG A 50 -0.16 -7.37 -7.36
CA ARG A 50 -0.86 -8.65 -7.57
C ARG A 50 -0.88 -9.51 -6.31
N ALA A 51 0.26 -9.60 -5.63
CA ALA A 51 0.44 -10.36 -4.40
C ALA A 51 -0.39 -9.87 -3.20
N THR A 52 -1.07 -8.71 -3.28
CA THR A 52 -1.92 -8.25 -2.18
C THR A 52 -3.23 -9.01 -2.08
N GLU A 53 -3.66 -9.72 -3.14
CA GLU A 53 -4.90 -10.52 -3.15
C GLU A 53 -6.09 -9.73 -2.57
N SER A 54 -6.28 -8.50 -3.06
CA SER A 54 -7.27 -7.54 -2.54
C SER A 54 -8.66 -7.80 -3.11
N HIS A 55 -9.18 -9.00 -2.85
CA HIS A 55 -10.49 -9.47 -3.27
C HIS A 55 -11.65 -8.72 -2.61
N ASP A 56 -12.86 -8.99 -3.08
CA ASP A 56 -14.08 -8.42 -2.52
C ASP A 56 -14.62 -9.32 -1.38
N LEU A 57 -14.96 -8.68 -0.27
CA LEU A 57 -15.61 -9.32 0.86
C LEU A 57 -17.13 -9.18 0.71
N VAL A 58 -17.81 -10.31 0.60
CA VAL A 58 -19.27 -10.40 0.50
C VAL A 58 -19.83 -10.64 1.90
N LEU A 59 -20.87 -9.87 2.23
CA LEU A 59 -21.56 -9.91 3.52
C LEU A 59 -23.05 -10.02 3.21
N GLU A 60 -23.62 -11.20 3.42
CA GLU A 60 -25.03 -11.54 3.17
C GLU A 60 -25.69 -11.93 4.50
N ASP A 61 -26.56 -11.07 5.03
CA ASP A 61 -27.28 -11.30 6.30
C ASP A 61 -26.36 -11.76 7.46
N VAL A 62 -25.20 -11.11 7.59
CA VAL A 62 -24.21 -11.42 8.63
C VAL A 62 -24.67 -10.91 9.99
N HIS A 63 -24.80 -11.82 10.95
CA HIS A 63 -25.17 -11.51 12.33
C HIS A 63 -23.95 -11.58 13.25
N ILE A 64 -23.72 -10.50 14.01
CA ILE A 64 -22.62 -10.40 14.99
C ILE A 64 -23.14 -9.82 16.32
N PRO A 65 -22.47 -10.12 17.45
CA PRO A 65 -22.81 -9.52 18.74
C PRO A 65 -22.61 -7.99 18.77
N GLN A 66 -23.29 -7.31 19.70
CA GLN A 66 -23.20 -5.84 19.80
C GLN A 66 -21.80 -5.39 20.24
N GLU A 67 -21.11 -6.20 21.05
CA GLU A 67 -19.72 -5.97 21.49
C GLU A 67 -18.71 -5.93 20.34
N ASN A 68 -19.07 -6.42 19.15
CA ASN A 68 -18.23 -6.35 17.97
C ASN A 68 -18.28 -4.97 17.29
N PHE A 69 -19.09 -4.02 17.78
CA PHE A 69 -18.96 -2.61 17.41
C PHE A 69 -17.80 -1.98 18.20
N VAL A 70 -16.60 -2.05 17.63
CA VAL A 70 -15.33 -1.86 18.35
C VAL A 70 -14.76 -0.44 18.26
N GLU A 71 -15.22 0.37 17.31
CA GLU A 71 -14.73 1.74 17.13
C GLU A 71 -15.83 2.65 16.58
N VAL A 72 -16.02 3.82 17.20
CA VAL A 72 -16.85 4.89 16.65
C VAL A 72 -15.98 5.79 15.76
N ALA A 73 -16.41 6.01 14.53
CA ALA A 73 -15.68 6.85 13.60
C ALA A 73 -15.70 8.32 14.05
N GLY A 74 -14.60 9.03 13.81
CA GLY A 74 -14.47 10.46 14.18
C GLY A 74 -13.59 10.73 15.40
N GLY A 75 -12.81 9.74 15.85
CA GLY A 75 -11.73 9.94 16.83
C GLY A 75 -10.69 10.99 16.40
N SER A 76 -9.78 11.32 17.34
CA SER A 76 -8.80 12.42 17.28
C SER A 76 -8.27 12.75 15.88
N LYS A 77 -8.47 14.01 15.45
CA LYS A 77 -8.00 14.58 14.17
C LYS A 77 -6.52 14.99 14.17
N GLY A 78 -5.72 14.37 15.05
CA GLY A 78 -4.29 14.64 15.12
C GLY A 78 -3.53 14.09 13.91
N PRO A 79 -2.27 14.50 13.71
CA PRO A 79 -1.40 13.90 12.70
C PRO A 79 -1.32 12.39 12.91
N ASN A 80 -1.75 11.61 11.91
CA ASN A 80 -1.68 10.16 11.97
C ASN A 80 -0.32 9.69 11.42
N GLY A 81 0.66 9.52 12.31
CA GLY A 81 1.99 9.05 11.96
C GLY A 81 2.00 7.70 11.24
N TRP A 82 0.95 6.87 11.40
CA TRP A 82 0.80 5.62 10.66
C TRP A 82 0.89 5.86 9.16
N ILE A 83 0.32 6.95 8.63
CA ILE A 83 0.24 7.21 7.19
C ILE A 83 1.62 7.35 6.52
N LEU A 84 2.70 7.55 7.30
CA LEU A 84 4.07 7.61 6.81
C LEU A 84 4.54 6.29 6.19
N HIS A 85 3.87 5.15 6.44
CA HIS A 85 4.18 3.90 5.76
C HIS A 85 4.04 4.01 4.23
N ILE A 86 3.09 4.79 3.73
CA ILE A 86 2.85 4.97 2.28
C ILE A 86 4.08 5.58 1.58
N PRO A 87 4.55 6.79 1.93
CA PRO A 87 5.74 7.36 1.31
C PRO A 87 7.00 6.54 1.59
N SER A 88 7.06 5.80 2.71
CA SER A 88 8.17 4.89 3.01
C SER A 88 8.28 3.75 1.98
N VAL A 89 7.16 3.16 1.60
CA VAL A 89 7.10 2.12 0.55
C VAL A 89 7.57 2.68 -0.79
N TYR A 90 7.05 3.85 -1.20
CA TYR A 90 7.46 4.47 -2.46
C TYR A 90 8.94 4.87 -2.48
N LEU A 91 9.50 5.33 -1.36
CA LEU A 91 10.93 5.60 -1.24
C LEU A 91 11.75 4.33 -1.44
N GLY A 92 11.31 3.19 -0.87
CA GLY A 92 11.94 1.89 -1.06
C GLY A 92 11.90 1.43 -2.53
N ILE A 93 10.74 1.58 -3.19
CA ILE A 93 10.58 1.25 -4.62
C ILE A 93 11.51 2.11 -5.48
N ALA A 94 11.53 3.42 -5.24
CA ALA A 94 12.38 4.35 -5.99
C ALA A 94 13.87 4.02 -5.80
N GLN A 95 14.28 3.65 -4.57
CA GLN A 95 15.65 3.24 -4.28
C GLN A 95 16.02 1.98 -5.06
N ALA A 96 15.19 0.94 -5.00
CA ALA A 96 15.42 -0.31 -5.72
C ALA A 96 15.48 -0.10 -7.25
N ALA A 97 14.61 0.75 -7.79
CA ALA A 97 14.62 1.10 -9.22
C ALA A 97 15.90 1.84 -9.62
N ALA A 98 16.36 2.81 -8.83
CA ALA A 98 17.59 3.53 -9.09
C ALA A 98 18.82 2.62 -8.99
N ASP A 99 18.88 1.74 -7.99
CA ASP A 99 19.97 0.77 -7.84
C ASP A 99 20.04 -0.18 -9.03
N TYR A 100 18.89 -0.74 -9.44
CA TYR A 100 18.81 -1.57 -10.65
C TYR A 100 19.27 -0.79 -11.90
N ALA A 101 18.79 0.43 -12.10
CA ALA A 101 19.16 1.25 -13.26
C ALA A 101 20.66 1.56 -13.29
N LYS A 102 21.27 1.87 -12.14
CA LYS A 102 22.73 2.08 -12.04
C LYS A 102 23.50 0.81 -12.39
N ASP A 103 23.11 -0.33 -11.85
CA ASP A 103 23.82 -1.59 -12.09
C ASP A 103 23.66 -2.08 -13.54
N PHE A 104 22.47 -1.91 -14.10
CA PHE A 104 22.23 -2.13 -15.53
C PHE A 104 23.09 -1.20 -16.39
N ALA A 105 23.15 0.09 -16.07
CA ALA A 105 23.93 1.06 -16.84
C ALA A 105 25.44 0.78 -16.85
N LYS A 106 25.98 0.20 -15.76
CA LYS A 106 27.39 -0.20 -15.66
C LYS A 106 27.76 -1.38 -16.56
N THR A 107 26.79 -2.24 -16.88
CA THR A 107 27.06 -3.56 -17.49
C THR A 107 26.47 -3.70 -18.89
N HIS A 108 25.36 -3.03 -19.17
CA HIS A 108 24.69 -3.12 -20.46
C HIS A 108 25.44 -2.32 -21.53
N GLN A 109 25.81 -3.01 -22.61
CA GLN A 109 26.44 -2.44 -23.79
C GLN A 109 25.71 -2.95 -25.04
N PRO A 110 25.01 -2.07 -25.79
CA PRO A 110 24.41 -2.45 -27.06
C PRO A 110 25.47 -2.51 -28.17
N ASN A 111 25.19 -3.29 -29.23
CA ASN A 111 26.11 -3.50 -30.37
C ASN A 111 26.50 -2.23 -31.13
N SER A 112 25.82 -1.11 -30.89
CA SER A 112 26.06 0.18 -31.55
C SER A 112 27.17 1.01 -30.90
N ILE A 113 27.68 0.62 -29.73
CA ILE A 113 28.75 1.34 -29.00
C ILE A 113 29.74 0.36 -28.34
N ASP A 114 30.96 0.83 -28.13
CA ASP A 114 32.08 0.01 -27.62
C ASP A 114 32.29 0.09 -26.10
N TYR A 115 31.33 0.68 -25.37
CA TYR A 115 31.39 0.85 -23.92
C TYR A 115 29.99 0.77 -23.28
N PRO A 116 29.87 0.47 -21.98
CA PRO A 116 28.58 0.43 -21.29
C PRO A 116 27.80 1.74 -21.36
N ILE A 117 26.47 1.67 -21.40
CA ILE A 117 25.59 2.85 -21.56
C ILE A 117 25.76 3.88 -20.44
N GLY A 118 26.31 3.51 -19.29
CA GLY A 118 26.62 4.42 -18.17
C GLY A 118 27.66 5.51 -18.50
N HIS A 119 28.38 5.40 -19.62
CA HIS A 119 29.25 6.47 -20.11
C HIS A 119 28.52 7.51 -20.98
N LEU A 120 27.27 7.24 -21.38
CA LEU A 120 26.49 8.19 -22.17
C LEU A 120 26.03 9.36 -21.28
N PRO A 121 26.25 10.63 -21.69
CA PRO A 121 25.87 11.78 -20.88
C PRO A 121 24.38 11.81 -20.49
N THR A 122 23.50 11.38 -21.40
CA THR A 122 22.05 11.33 -21.15
C THR A 122 21.69 10.31 -20.06
N VAL A 123 22.39 9.16 -20.01
CA VAL A 123 22.19 8.15 -18.96
C VAL A 123 22.71 8.67 -17.62
N GLN A 124 23.87 9.33 -17.62
CA GLN A 124 24.44 9.95 -16.41
C GLN A 124 23.54 11.03 -15.85
N GLN A 125 22.96 11.87 -16.71
CA GLN A 125 22.00 12.89 -16.31
C GLN A 125 20.78 12.26 -15.64
N SER A 126 20.14 11.26 -16.28
CA SER A 126 18.99 10.56 -15.70
C SER A 126 19.30 9.92 -14.35
N ILE A 127 20.49 9.32 -14.19
CA ILE A 127 20.94 8.76 -12.91
C ILE A 127 21.12 9.87 -11.86
N GLY A 128 21.76 10.99 -12.22
CA GLY A 128 21.92 12.13 -11.31
C GLY A 128 20.58 12.72 -10.85
N GLU A 129 19.61 12.81 -11.76
CA GLU A 129 18.25 13.26 -11.44
C GLU A 129 17.55 12.29 -10.47
N MET A 130 17.63 10.97 -10.70
CA MET A 130 17.08 9.97 -9.79
C MET A 130 17.69 10.07 -8.38
N GLU A 131 19.02 10.19 -8.27
CA GLU A 131 19.72 10.31 -6.99
C GLU A 131 19.35 11.60 -6.25
N SER A 132 19.22 12.72 -6.97
CA SER A 132 18.81 14.01 -6.38
C SER A 132 17.38 13.95 -5.83
N LEU A 133 16.46 13.33 -6.55
CA LEU A 133 15.07 13.12 -6.10
C LEU A 133 15.01 12.18 -4.90
N LEU A 134 15.77 11.08 -4.91
CA LEU A 134 15.86 10.15 -3.79
C LEU A 134 16.38 10.81 -2.52
N LEU A 135 17.45 11.59 -2.62
CA LEU A 135 18.02 12.33 -1.49
C LEU A 135 16.98 13.28 -0.88
N SER A 136 16.29 14.03 -1.74
CA SER A 136 15.27 15.01 -1.33
C SER A 136 14.07 14.33 -0.67
N ALA A 137 13.53 13.26 -1.29
CA ALA A 137 12.40 12.49 -0.75
C ALA A 137 12.75 11.85 0.59
N ARG A 138 13.95 11.28 0.72
CA ARG A 138 14.46 10.69 1.96
C ARG A 138 14.57 11.74 3.06
N ALA A 139 15.20 12.88 2.79
CA ALA A 139 15.35 13.95 3.77
C ALA A 139 13.99 14.48 4.25
N PHE A 140 13.06 14.71 3.32
CA PHE A 140 11.72 15.19 3.63
C PHE A 140 10.92 14.21 4.50
N LEU A 141 10.93 12.91 4.15
CA LEU A 141 10.25 11.87 4.92
C LEU A 141 10.81 11.78 6.34
N TRP A 142 12.14 11.74 6.51
CA TRP A 142 12.78 11.68 7.82
C TRP A 142 12.58 12.95 8.66
N SER A 143 12.50 14.12 8.03
CA SER A 143 12.17 15.37 8.71
C SER A 143 10.74 15.34 9.22
N THR A 144 9.80 14.90 8.38
CA THR A 144 8.38 14.80 8.73
C THR A 144 8.16 13.81 9.87
N ALA A 145 8.82 12.64 9.81
CA ALA A 145 8.69 11.60 10.84
C ALA A 145 9.23 12.00 12.23
N ARG A 146 10.08 13.04 12.30
CA ARG A 146 10.66 13.55 13.55
C ARG A 146 9.86 14.69 14.19
N THR A 147 8.85 15.20 13.49
CA THR A 147 7.98 16.30 13.96
C THR A 147 6.84 15.75 14.78
#